data_AF-A0A958AGL3-F1
#
_entry.id   AF-A0A958AGL3-F1
#
_cell.length_a   1.000
_cell.length_b   1.000
_cell.length_c   1.000
_cell.angle_alpha   90.00
_cell.angle_beta   90.00
_cell.angle_gamma   90.00
#
_symmetry.space_group_name_H-M   'P 1'
#
loop_
_entity.id
_entity.type
_entity.pdbx_description
1 polymer ?
#
loop_
_entity_poly.entity_id
_entity_poly.type
_entity_poly.pdbx_seq_one_letter_code
_entity_poly.pdbx_strand_id
1 'polypeptide(L)'
;MQMHNQYQVILKPDPGNPQELYLGSLKAIGLDPTRHDIRFVEDNWESPALGAWGLGWEVWLDGQEITQFTYFQQAGSLTLDPVSVEITYGLDRIVMYLQNKTQVWDIDVDGQHSFAEIYKDPEIENCVYNYELADVERLKQLYAIYQAEADACIERGLTIPAHDFVLRQSQTFNLLDARGVISVTERAKFFAGMRNQARRVSELYVQQRERAEFPWLNNDETGDTRNAARDTGGVTAETAPVTTPQSFLLEVGSEELPPHDVVDGITQIEANLANLLGEAKLTYDGLRVTGTTRRLVAHVTGLAPRQEDEVVEKRGPALDRAYDSLGQPTKAAEGFARGQGVAVDKLEVRDNYVYSVKRVAGRPTVEVLPELCTTLLTGLRWSKTMRWNSSNVGYPRPLRWIVALYGDQVVPFHWAAVESGAVSRSPRFVDAAATLAPGEFATFAVASADSYFTAVAAQGVVVDRAERRASVAEAVAAVAASVGGTTPDDPDLLDEVTDLVEAPQALLGSFEEKYLALPAPVLIGVMKKHQRYFPVLKDGQMLPHFVAVANAKALAHPDVVVAGYAGVIR
;
A
#
# COMPACT_ATOMS: atom_id res chain seq x y z
N MET A 1 -26.93 -10.86 -8.27
CA MET A 1 -27.07 -12.23 -7.74
C MET A 1 -27.04 -12.16 -6.23
N GLN A 2 -27.90 -12.89 -5.54
CA GLN A 2 -27.90 -12.99 -4.08
C GLN A 2 -26.92 -14.06 -3.57
N MET A 3 -26.61 -15.06 -4.41
CA MET A 3 -25.58 -16.07 -4.15
C MET A 3 -24.61 -16.11 -5.34
N HIS A 4 -23.31 -16.14 -5.05
CA HIS A 4 -22.23 -16.22 -6.02
C HIS A 4 -21.10 -17.09 -5.48
N ASN A 5 -20.21 -17.55 -6.37
CA ASN A 5 -19.12 -18.44 -5.97
C ASN A 5 -17.82 -17.66 -5.75
N GLN A 6 -17.26 -17.81 -4.55
CA GLN A 6 -15.93 -17.30 -4.22
C GLN A 6 -14.92 -18.43 -4.16
N TYR A 7 -13.69 -18.17 -4.61
CA TYR A 7 -12.54 -19.00 -4.28
C TYR A 7 -11.71 -18.27 -3.23
N GLN A 8 -11.57 -18.87 -2.05
CA GLN A 8 -10.95 -18.23 -0.89
C GLN A 8 -9.53 -18.77 -0.68
N VAL A 9 -8.56 -17.87 -0.54
CA VAL A 9 -7.18 -18.20 -0.16
C VAL A 9 -6.80 -17.38 1.06
N ILE A 10 -6.27 -18.04 2.09
CA ILE A 10 -5.64 -17.41 3.24
C ILE A 10 -4.18 -17.84 3.29
N LEU A 11 -3.27 -16.86 3.25
CA LEU A 11 -1.84 -17.04 3.45
C LEU A 11 -1.48 -16.44 4.81
N LYS A 12 -0.97 -17.28 5.72
CA LYS A 12 -0.60 -16.85 7.07
C LYS A 12 0.68 -17.58 7.52
N PRO A 13 1.84 -16.90 7.56
CA PRO A 13 2.06 -15.47 7.32
C PRO A 13 2.03 -15.07 5.83
N ASP A 14 2.21 -13.77 5.54
CA ASP A 14 2.52 -13.25 4.19
C ASP A 14 3.77 -13.95 3.62
N PRO A 15 3.71 -14.57 2.42
CA PRO A 15 4.87 -15.22 1.82
C PRO A 15 5.92 -14.24 1.25
N GLY A 16 5.63 -12.93 1.20
CA GLY A 16 6.54 -11.90 0.71
C GLY A 16 6.35 -11.52 -0.77
N ASN A 17 5.58 -12.32 -1.51
CA ASN A 17 5.25 -12.13 -2.93
C ASN A 17 3.80 -12.56 -3.30
N PRO A 18 2.77 -12.24 -2.48
CA PRO A 18 1.44 -12.79 -2.66
C PRO A 18 0.74 -12.22 -3.92
N GLN A 19 1.07 -11.00 -4.35
CA GLN A 19 0.56 -10.44 -5.61
C GLN A 19 1.13 -11.19 -6.83
N GLU A 20 2.42 -11.56 -6.81
CA GLU A 20 3.03 -12.34 -7.88
C GLU A 20 2.48 -13.77 -7.94
N LEU A 21 2.21 -14.40 -6.79
CA LEU A 21 1.52 -15.69 -6.72
C LEU A 21 0.10 -15.59 -7.29
N TYR A 22 -0.63 -14.52 -6.94
CA TYR A 22 -1.96 -14.24 -7.48
C TYR A 22 -1.93 -14.08 -9.01
N LEU A 23 -1.05 -13.24 -9.56
CA LEU A 23 -0.93 -13.07 -11.01
C LEU A 23 -0.52 -14.38 -11.71
N GLY A 24 0.36 -15.17 -11.09
CA GLY A 24 0.70 -16.51 -11.56
C GLY A 24 -0.50 -17.46 -11.59
N SER A 25 -1.42 -17.36 -10.62
CA SER A 25 -2.65 -18.14 -10.58
C SER A 25 -3.61 -17.80 -11.72
N LEU A 26 -3.74 -16.52 -12.09
CA LEU A 26 -4.55 -16.09 -13.24
C LEU A 26 -3.97 -16.64 -14.55
N LYS A 27 -2.65 -16.56 -14.72
CA LYS A 27 -1.94 -17.14 -15.88
C LYS A 27 -2.15 -18.65 -15.97
N ALA A 28 -2.13 -19.35 -14.83
CA ALA A 28 -2.30 -20.81 -14.78
C ALA A 28 -3.69 -21.27 -15.25
N ILE A 29 -4.73 -20.44 -15.09
CA ILE A 29 -6.10 -20.74 -15.57
C ILE A 29 -6.37 -20.23 -16.99
N GLY A 30 -5.36 -19.73 -17.69
CA GLY A 30 -5.45 -19.29 -19.09
C GLY A 30 -5.76 -17.81 -19.28
N LEU A 31 -5.79 -17.01 -18.21
CA LEU A 31 -5.89 -15.56 -18.31
C LEU A 31 -4.50 -14.99 -18.53
N ASP A 32 -4.21 -14.57 -19.77
CA ASP A 32 -2.91 -14.03 -20.15
C ASP A 32 -2.80 -12.55 -19.77
N PRO A 33 -1.98 -12.19 -18.75
CA PRO A 33 -1.88 -10.81 -18.27
C PRO A 33 -1.25 -9.84 -19.29
N THR A 34 -0.68 -10.32 -20.42
CA THR A 34 -0.19 -9.45 -21.49
C THR A 34 -1.31 -8.90 -22.38
N ARG A 35 -2.50 -9.50 -22.29
CA ARG A 35 -3.69 -9.14 -23.09
C ARG A 35 -4.64 -8.20 -22.36
N HIS A 36 -4.46 -8.03 -21.06
CA HIS A 36 -5.41 -7.37 -20.17
C HIS A 36 -4.71 -6.27 -19.37
N ASP A 37 -5.45 -5.23 -19.00
CA ASP A 37 -5.02 -4.24 -18.03
C ASP A 37 -5.46 -4.68 -16.63
N ILE A 38 -4.49 -5.11 -15.81
CA ILE A 38 -4.72 -5.54 -14.42
C ILE A 38 -4.26 -4.43 -13.48
N ARG A 39 -5.15 -3.97 -12.59
CA ARG A 39 -4.84 -2.94 -11.58
C ARG A 39 -5.20 -3.38 -10.18
N PHE A 40 -4.37 -2.97 -9.24
CA PHE A 40 -4.62 -3.07 -7.80
C PHE A 40 -5.08 -1.69 -7.33
N VAL A 41 -6.39 -1.51 -7.21
CA VAL A 41 -7.01 -0.22 -6.82
C VAL A 41 -7.28 -0.28 -5.33
N GLU A 42 -6.93 0.78 -4.60
CA GLU A 42 -7.18 0.82 -3.16
C GLU A 42 -8.66 0.53 -2.84
N ASP A 43 -8.84 -0.47 -1.98
CA ASP A 43 -10.08 -0.68 -1.24
C ASP A 43 -9.76 -1.30 0.12
N ASN A 44 -10.27 -0.67 1.18
CA ASN A 44 -10.00 -1.10 2.54
C ASN A 44 -11.22 -1.85 3.07
N TRP A 45 -11.00 -3.09 3.50
CA TRP A 45 -12.08 -3.97 3.90
C TRP A 45 -12.37 -3.88 5.41
N GLU A 46 -13.65 -3.80 5.76
CA GLU A 46 -14.12 -3.90 7.14
C GLU A 46 -15.39 -4.75 7.21
N SER A 47 -15.44 -5.66 8.18
CA SER A 47 -16.67 -6.34 8.61
C SER A 47 -16.96 -5.97 10.07
N PRO A 48 -17.84 -4.97 10.31
CA PRO A 48 -18.16 -4.50 11.65
C PRO A 48 -18.76 -5.60 12.54
N ALA A 49 -19.54 -6.51 11.95
CA ALA A 49 -20.18 -7.62 12.66
C ALA A 49 -19.18 -8.69 13.13
N LEU A 50 -18.07 -8.87 12.41
CA LEU A 50 -17.00 -9.80 12.78
C LEU A 50 -15.89 -9.11 13.61
N GLY A 51 -15.92 -7.78 13.71
CA GLY A 51 -14.81 -7.01 14.29
C GLY A 51 -13.51 -7.28 13.54
N ALA A 52 -13.59 -7.42 12.22
CA ALA A 52 -12.46 -7.72 11.35
C ALA A 52 -12.25 -6.57 10.39
N TRP A 53 -10.99 -6.21 10.15
CA TRP A 53 -10.63 -5.20 9.15
C TRP A 53 -9.21 -5.41 8.65
N GLY A 54 -8.96 -4.91 7.45
CA GLY A 54 -7.66 -4.93 6.80
C GLY A 54 -7.57 -3.85 5.73
N LEU A 55 -6.35 -3.61 5.27
CA LEU A 55 -6.10 -2.78 4.10
C LEU A 55 -5.81 -3.69 2.92
N GLY A 56 -6.07 -3.22 1.71
CA GLY A 56 -5.72 -3.98 0.51
C GLY A 56 -6.19 -3.32 -0.77
N TRP A 57 -6.67 -4.15 -1.68
CA TRP A 57 -7.07 -3.74 -3.02
C TRP A 57 -8.26 -4.52 -3.54
N GLU A 58 -9.07 -3.82 -4.32
CA GLU A 58 -9.84 -4.45 -5.39
C GLU A 58 -8.90 -4.66 -6.59
N VAL A 59 -8.89 -5.87 -7.15
CA VAL A 59 -8.15 -6.16 -8.38
C VAL A 59 -9.07 -6.08 -9.57
N TRP A 60 -8.76 -5.15 -10.46
CA TRP A 60 -9.54 -4.85 -11.65
C TRP A 60 -8.88 -5.46 -12.87
N LEU A 61 -9.65 -6.17 -13.68
CA LEU A 61 -9.25 -6.69 -14.98
C LEU A 61 -10.10 -5.97 -16.02
N ASP A 62 -9.47 -5.17 -16.88
CA ASP A 62 -10.16 -4.35 -17.90
C ASP A 62 -11.37 -3.59 -17.34
N GLY A 63 -11.23 -3.01 -16.15
CA GLY A 63 -12.25 -2.20 -15.47
C GLY A 63 -13.27 -2.98 -14.62
N GLN A 64 -13.34 -4.30 -14.72
CA GLN A 64 -14.19 -5.11 -13.84
C GLN A 64 -13.38 -5.66 -12.67
N GLU A 65 -13.86 -5.43 -11.45
CA GLU A 65 -13.31 -6.06 -10.25
C GLU A 65 -13.48 -7.59 -10.32
N ILE A 66 -12.40 -8.34 -10.21
CA ILE A 66 -12.41 -9.82 -10.24
C ILE A 66 -11.96 -10.46 -8.94
N THR A 67 -11.28 -9.73 -8.06
CA THR A 67 -10.69 -10.26 -6.83
C THR A 67 -10.62 -9.18 -5.76
N GLN A 68 -10.86 -9.54 -4.49
CA GLN A 68 -10.48 -8.73 -3.34
C GLN A 68 -9.18 -9.26 -2.73
N PHE A 69 -8.28 -8.35 -2.37
CA PHE A 69 -7.04 -8.63 -1.68
C PHE A 69 -7.05 -7.91 -0.33
N THR A 70 -6.73 -8.56 0.79
CA THR A 70 -6.83 -7.95 2.12
C THR A 70 -5.76 -8.45 3.08
N TYR A 71 -4.99 -7.54 3.67
CA TYR A 71 -4.09 -7.82 4.79
C TYR A 71 -4.81 -7.56 6.11
N PHE A 72 -5.33 -8.62 6.73
CA PHE A 72 -6.08 -8.50 7.97
C PHE A 72 -5.21 -7.98 9.12
N GLN A 73 -5.58 -6.83 9.67
CA GLN A 73 -4.94 -6.28 10.87
C GLN A 73 -5.64 -6.76 12.15
N GLN A 74 -6.96 -6.97 12.06
CA GLN A 74 -7.76 -7.52 13.14
C GLN A 74 -8.77 -8.55 12.62
N ALA A 75 -9.09 -9.55 13.45
CA ALA A 75 -10.23 -10.44 13.26
C ALA A 75 -10.84 -10.79 14.63
N GLY A 76 -12.17 -10.80 14.74
CA GLY A 76 -12.84 -11.02 16.04
C GLY A 76 -12.48 -9.96 17.09
N SER A 77 -12.22 -8.72 16.67
CA SER A 77 -11.70 -7.64 17.54
C SER A 77 -10.35 -7.94 18.20
N LEU A 78 -9.61 -8.94 17.72
CA LEU A 78 -8.26 -9.25 18.16
C LEU A 78 -7.26 -8.81 17.08
N THR A 79 -6.18 -8.16 17.51
CA THR A 79 -5.05 -7.82 16.64
C THR A 79 -4.34 -9.10 16.20
N LEU A 80 -4.13 -9.26 14.90
CA LEU A 80 -3.49 -10.45 14.35
C LEU A 80 -1.96 -10.37 14.45
N ASP A 81 -1.34 -11.45 14.89
CA ASP A 81 0.11 -11.64 14.86
C ASP A 81 0.40 -13.14 14.67
N PRO A 82 0.91 -13.59 13.49
CA PRO A 82 1.18 -12.78 12.30
C PRO A 82 -0.09 -12.33 11.58
N VAL A 83 0.06 -11.30 10.73
CA VAL A 83 -0.98 -10.84 9.80
C VAL A 83 -1.27 -11.92 8.75
N SER A 84 -2.52 -11.97 8.28
CA SER A 84 -2.96 -12.89 7.23
C SER A 84 -3.24 -12.11 5.95
N VAL A 85 -2.86 -12.69 4.81
CA VAL A 85 -3.25 -12.21 3.49
C VAL A 85 -4.43 -13.03 3.02
N GLU A 86 -5.51 -12.34 2.69
CA GLU A 86 -6.71 -12.89 2.08
C GLU A 86 -6.75 -12.53 0.60
N ILE A 87 -7.01 -13.53 -0.24
CA ILE A 87 -7.25 -13.39 -1.67
C ILE A 87 -8.59 -14.06 -1.98
N THR A 88 -9.56 -13.26 -2.40
CA THR A 88 -10.94 -13.68 -2.61
C THR A 88 -11.32 -13.47 -4.07
N TYR A 89 -11.31 -14.54 -4.86
CA TYR A 89 -11.60 -14.49 -6.28
C TYR A 89 -13.11 -14.55 -6.53
N GLY A 90 -13.62 -13.64 -7.37
CA GLY A 90 -14.97 -13.68 -7.92
C GLY A 90 -15.03 -14.62 -9.12
N LEU A 91 -15.27 -15.91 -8.88
CA LEU A 91 -15.18 -16.95 -9.91
C LEU A 91 -16.08 -16.67 -11.12
N ASP A 92 -17.33 -16.26 -10.86
CA ASP A 92 -18.30 -16.02 -11.92
C ASP A 92 -17.82 -14.92 -12.89
N ARG A 93 -17.17 -13.86 -12.38
CA ARG A 93 -16.59 -12.78 -13.20
C ARG A 93 -15.36 -13.26 -13.97
N ILE A 94 -14.47 -14.01 -13.32
CA ILE A 94 -13.27 -14.56 -13.99
C ILE A 94 -13.66 -15.50 -15.14
N VAL A 95 -14.65 -16.37 -14.93
CA VAL A 95 -15.13 -17.30 -15.97
C VAL A 95 -15.78 -16.54 -17.13
N MET A 96 -16.50 -15.44 -16.86
CA MET A 96 -17.02 -14.58 -17.93
C MET A 96 -15.91 -14.09 -18.85
N TYR A 97 -14.76 -13.66 -18.31
CA TYR A 97 -13.61 -13.27 -19.13
C TYR A 97 -13.02 -14.45 -19.93
N LEU A 98 -12.81 -15.59 -19.29
CA LEU A 98 -12.25 -16.79 -19.95
C LEU A 98 -13.13 -17.29 -21.10
N GLN A 99 -14.45 -17.14 -20.98
CA GLN A 99 -15.43 -17.58 -21.98
C GLN A 99 -15.91 -16.46 -22.91
N ASN A 100 -15.36 -15.24 -22.77
CA ASN A 100 -15.78 -14.05 -23.52
C ASN A 100 -17.31 -13.81 -23.44
N LYS A 101 -17.88 -13.93 -22.24
CA LYS A 101 -19.29 -13.69 -21.93
C LYS A 101 -19.48 -12.34 -21.27
N THR A 102 -20.61 -11.71 -21.55
CA THR A 102 -20.94 -10.39 -20.96
C THR A 102 -22.01 -10.46 -19.88
N GLN A 103 -22.63 -11.63 -19.69
CA GLN A 103 -23.59 -11.89 -18.63
C GLN A 103 -23.26 -13.24 -17.99
N VAL A 104 -23.42 -13.29 -16.67
CA VAL A 104 -23.21 -14.51 -15.87
C VAL A 104 -24.12 -15.66 -16.33
N TRP A 105 -25.34 -15.35 -16.77
CA TRP A 105 -26.34 -16.30 -17.24
C TRP A 105 -25.90 -17.09 -18.48
N ASP A 106 -24.99 -16.51 -19.28
CA ASP A 106 -24.50 -17.09 -20.52
C ASP A 106 -23.22 -17.94 -20.33
N ILE A 107 -22.74 -18.07 -19.08
CA ILE A 107 -21.60 -18.93 -18.75
C ILE A 107 -21.97 -20.37 -19.08
N ASP A 108 -21.07 -21.04 -19.79
CA ASP A 108 -21.10 -22.48 -20.01
C ASP A 108 -20.45 -23.18 -18.81
N VAL A 109 -21.22 -23.98 -18.07
CA VAL A 109 -20.76 -24.59 -16.81
C VAL A 109 -19.96 -25.86 -17.05
N ASP A 110 -20.32 -26.66 -18.05
CA ASP A 110 -19.78 -28.01 -18.26
C ASP A 110 -19.64 -28.44 -19.74
N GLY A 111 -19.84 -27.53 -20.69
CA GLY A 111 -19.88 -27.79 -22.13
C GLY A 111 -21.27 -28.18 -22.67
N GLN A 112 -22.28 -28.28 -21.79
CA GLN A 112 -23.63 -28.73 -22.14
C GLN A 112 -24.71 -27.79 -21.58
N HIS A 113 -24.51 -27.28 -20.37
CA HIS A 113 -25.50 -26.49 -19.64
C HIS A 113 -25.01 -25.06 -19.39
N SER A 114 -25.94 -24.12 -19.53
CA SER A 114 -25.73 -22.72 -19.17
C SER A 114 -25.95 -22.49 -17.67
N PHE A 115 -25.31 -21.45 -17.15
CA PHE A 115 -25.53 -21.00 -15.77
C PHE A 115 -27.00 -20.63 -15.52
N ALA A 116 -27.70 -20.11 -16.53
CA ALA A 116 -29.12 -19.81 -16.44
C ALA A 116 -29.97 -21.06 -16.15
N GLU A 117 -29.71 -22.18 -16.80
CA GLU A 117 -30.46 -23.43 -16.63
C GLU A 117 -30.32 -23.99 -15.21
N ILE A 118 -29.20 -23.70 -14.53
CA ILE A 118 -28.92 -24.23 -13.19
C ILE A 118 -29.37 -23.24 -12.10
N TYR A 119 -29.10 -21.94 -12.26
CA TYR A 119 -29.17 -20.98 -11.16
C TYR A 119 -30.24 -19.90 -11.30
N LYS A 120 -30.86 -19.71 -12.49
CA LYS A 120 -31.77 -18.58 -12.70
C LYS A 120 -33.06 -18.69 -11.89
N ASP A 121 -33.71 -19.85 -11.91
CA ASP A 121 -34.94 -20.07 -11.13
C ASP A 121 -34.68 -19.99 -9.62
N PRO A 122 -33.65 -20.67 -9.06
CA PRO A 122 -33.27 -20.48 -7.66
C PRO A 122 -32.96 -19.02 -7.29
N GLU A 123 -32.30 -18.25 -8.15
CA GLU A 123 -32.04 -16.82 -7.92
C GLU A 123 -33.34 -16.02 -7.81
N ILE A 124 -34.28 -16.24 -8.73
CA ILE A 124 -35.59 -15.56 -8.74
C ILE A 124 -36.37 -15.92 -7.48
N GLU A 125 -36.46 -17.22 -7.14
CA GLU A 125 -37.16 -17.69 -5.95
C GLU A 125 -36.57 -17.09 -4.66
N ASN A 126 -35.24 -17.05 -4.54
CA ASN A 126 -34.58 -16.43 -3.40
C ASN A 126 -34.80 -14.91 -3.36
N CYS A 127 -34.80 -14.21 -4.49
CA CYS A 127 -35.11 -12.78 -4.52
C CYS A 127 -36.54 -12.52 -4.02
N VAL A 128 -37.53 -13.27 -4.53
CA VAL A 128 -38.93 -13.16 -4.07
C VAL A 128 -39.03 -13.47 -2.58
N TYR A 129 -38.37 -14.51 -2.10
CA TYR A 129 -38.35 -14.82 -0.68
C TYR A 129 -37.72 -13.70 0.17
N ASN A 130 -36.49 -13.30 -0.17
CA ASN A 130 -35.68 -12.36 0.60
C ASN A 130 -36.29 -10.95 0.64
N TYR A 131 -36.90 -10.50 -0.45
CA TYR A 131 -37.41 -9.14 -0.57
C TYR A 131 -38.91 -9.01 -0.30
N GLU A 132 -39.70 -10.08 -0.41
CA GLU A 132 -41.17 -9.99 -0.35
C GLU A 132 -41.79 -10.91 0.70
N LEU A 133 -41.41 -12.19 0.71
CA LEU A 133 -42.17 -13.22 1.43
C LEU A 133 -41.63 -13.62 2.80
N ALA A 134 -40.35 -13.37 3.10
CA ALA A 134 -39.77 -13.81 4.37
C ALA A 134 -40.51 -13.19 5.56
N ASP A 135 -40.95 -14.04 6.49
CA ASP A 135 -41.73 -13.68 7.67
C ASP A 135 -40.83 -13.01 8.70
N VAL A 136 -40.99 -11.69 8.83
CA VAL A 136 -40.17 -10.83 9.68
C VAL A 136 -40.23 -11.23 11.15
N GLU A 137 -41.40 -11.61 11.67
CA GLU A 137 -41.54 -11.96 13.08
C GLU A 137 -40.89 -13.31 13.38
N ARG A 138 -41.01 -14.28 12.45
CA ARG A 138 -40.31 -15.56 12.57
C ARG A 138 -38.79 -15.38 12.48
N LEU A 139 -38.30 -14.53 11.58
CA LEU A 139 -36.87 -14.24 11.47
C LEU A 139 -36.32 -13.59 12.75
N LYS A 140 -37.06 -12.65 13.37
CA LYS A 140 -36.69 -12.07 14.67
C LYS A 140 -36.63 -13.12 15.77
N GLN A 141 -37.59 -14.06 15.81
CA GLN A 141 -37.57 -15.17 16.78
C GLN A 141 -36.36 -16.08 16.56
N LEU A 142 -36.07 -16.47 15.31
CA LEU A 142 -34.90 -17.28 14.98
C LEU A 142 -33.59 -16.58 15.36
N TYR A 143 -33.47 -15.28 15.08
CA TYR A 143 -32.30 -14.51 15.48
C TYR A 143 -32.09 -14.56 17.00
N ALA A 144 -33.15 -14.34 17.79
CA ALA A 144 -33.08 -14.39 19.25
C ALA A 144 -32.72 -15.78 19.78
N ILE A 145 -33.25 -16.85 19.16
CA ILE A 145 -32.90 -18.23 19.50
C ILE A 145 -31.42 -18.49 19.23
N TYR A 146 -30.94 -18.17 18.03
CA TYR A 146 -29.54 -18.39 17.67
C TYR A 146 -28.60 -17.55 18.55
N GLN A 147 -28.99 -16.34 18.92
CA GLN A 147 -28.26 -15.51 19.87
C GLN A 147 -28.10 -16.19 21.23
N ALA A 148 -29.20 -16.69 21.80
CA ALA A 148 -29.19 -17.36 23.09
C ALA A 148 -28.33 -18.64 23.07
N GLU A 149 -28.41 -19.43 21.99
CA GLU A 149 -27.60 -20.64 21.84
C GLU A 149 -26.11 -20.33 21.66
N ALA A 150 -25.77 -19.29 20.89
CA ALA A 150 -24.38 -18.81 20.78
C ALA A 150 -23.84 -18.41 22.16
N ASP A 151 -24.58 -17.60 22.92
CA ASP A 151 -24.18 -17.16 24.26
C ASP A 151 -24.02 -18.35 25.23
N ALA A 152 -24.95 -19.29 25.21
CA ALA A 152 -24.90 -20.49 26.05
C ALA A 152 -23.72 -21.42 25.68
N CYS A 153 -23.35 -21.50 24.40
CA CYS A 153 -22.15 -22.23 23.96
C CYS A 153 -20.87 -21.53 24.42
N ILE A 154 -20.80 -20.19 24.31
CA ILE A 154 -19.66 -19.39 24.79
C ILE A 154 -19.47 -19.58 26.30
N GLU A 155 -20.53 -19.50 27.10
CA GLU A 155 -20.47 -19.69 28.56
C GLU A 155 -19.95 -21.08 28.96
N ARG A 156 -20.16 -22.09 28.12
CA ARG A 156 -19.68 -23.46 28.31
C ARG A 156 -18.31 -23.72 27.69
N GLY A 157 -17.69 -22.72 27.05
CA GLY A 157 -16.39 -22.86 26.38
C GLY A 157 -16.43 -23.69 25.09
N LEU A 158 -17.60 -23.80 24.44
CA LEU A 158 -17.81 -24.55 23.21
C LEU A 158 -17.64 -23.62 21.98
N THR A 159 -16.40 -23.39 21.58
CA THR A 159 -16.02 -22.42 20.54
C THR A 159 -16.68 -22.66 19.17
N ILE A 160 -16.57 -23.87 18.61
CA ILE A 160 -17.08 -24.13 17.25
C ILE A 160 -18.63 -24.08 17.20
N PRO A 161 -19.37 -24.72 18.12
CA PRO A 161 -20.82 -24.56 18.16
C PRO A 161 -21.27 -23.10 18.33
N ALA A 162 -20.58 -22.32 19.18
CA ALA A 162 -20.86 -20.90 19.32
C ALA A 162 -20.67 -20.15 17.99
N HIS A 163 -19.59 -20.42 17.26
CA HIS A 163 -19.33 -19.82 15.96
C HIS A 163 -20.44 -20.13 14.94
N ASP A 164 -20.88 -21.40 14.86
CA ASP A 164 -21.95 -21.81 13.94
C ASP A 164 -23.26 -21.05 14.20
N PHE A 165 -23.61 -20.82 15.48
CA PHE A 165 -24.79 -20.03 15.82
C PHE A 165 -24.62 -18.55 15.46
N VAL A 166 -23.43 -17.97 15.62
CA VAL A 166 -23.14 -16.61 15.15
C VAL A 166 -23.29 -16.49 13.63
N LEU A 167 -22.88 -17.49 12.84
CA LEU A 167 -23.10 -17.53 11.39
C LEU A 167 -24.59 -17.57 11.05
N ARG A 168 -25.38 -18.36 11.76
CA ARG A 168 -26.85 -18.42 11.58
C ARG A 168 -27.51 -17.09 11.93
N GLN A 169 -27.06 -16.42 12.99
CA GLN A 169 -27.52 -15.07 13.34
C GLN A 169 -27.21 -14.08 12.22
N SER A 170 -25.99 -14.11 11.68
CA SER A 170 -25.57 -13.23 10.59
C SER A 170 -26.43 -13.41 9.35
N GLN A 171 -26.69 -14.65 8.93
CA GLN A 171 -27.57 -14.91 7.79
C GLN A 171 -29.02 -14.48 8.06
N THR A 172 -29.53 -14.73 9.27
CA THR A 172 -30.89 -14.31 9.65
C THR A 172 -31.01 -12.78 9.65
N PHE A 173 -29.97 -12.08 10.11
CA PHE A 173 -29.88 -10.63 10.04
C PHE A 173 -29.90 -10.14 8.58
N ASN A 174 -29.14 -10.77 7.67
CA ASN A 174 -29.12 -10.39 6.25
C ASN A 174 -30.52 -10.50 5.61
N LEU A 175 -31.29 -11.54 5.96
CA LEU A 175 -32.68 -11.68 5.51
C LEU A 175 -33.58 -10.56 6.07
N LEU A 176 -33.44 -10.22 7.36
CA LEU A 176 -34.18 -9.10 7.96
C LEU A 176 -33.84 -7.76 7.30
N ASP A 177 -32.56 -7.54 6.99
CA ASP A 177 -32.08 -6.32 6.32
C ASP A 177 -32.59 -6.24 4.88
N ALA A 178 -32.55 -7.36 4.14
CA ALA A 178 -33.12 -7.47 2.78
C ALA A 178 -34.63 -7.19 2.76
N ARG A 179 -35.38 -7.58 3.80
CA ARG A 179 -36.80 -7.23 3.95
C ARG A 179 -37.05 -5.74 4.18
N GLY A 180 -36.01 -4.92 4.40
CA GLY A 180 -36.12 -3.48 4.56
C GLY A 180 -36.76 -3.03 5.87
N VAL A 181 -36.80 -3.91 6.87
CA VAL A 181 -37.45 -3.65 8.18
C VAL A 181 -36.48 -3.18 9.27
N ILE A 182 -35.18 -3.18 8.98
CA ILE A 182 -34.13 -2.79 9.94
C ILE A 182 -33.79 -1.31 9.75
N SER A 183 -34.04 -0.49 10.77
CA SER A 183 -33.57 0.91 10.78
C SER A 183 -32.05 0.99 10.97
N VAL A 184 -31.44 2.14 10.62
CA VAL A 184 -29.99 2.39 10.81
C VAL A 184 -29.56 2.16 12.27
N THR A 185 -30.38 2.60 13.23
CA THR A 185 -30.13 2.41 14.66
C THR A 185 -30.21 0.95 15.09
N GLU A 186 -31.15 0.18 14.52
CA GLU A 186 -31.25 -1.25 14.79
C GLU A 186 -30.09 -2.01 14.19
N ARG A 187 -29.71 -1.71 12.95
CA ARG A 187 -28.54 -2.30 12.28
C ARG A 187 -27.28 -2.17 13.14
N ALA A 188 -27.04 -0.98 13.70
CA ALA A 188 -25.91 -0.75 14.59
C ALA A 188 -25.95 -1.64 15.85
N LYS A 189 -27.14 -1.87 16.42
CA LYS A 189 -27.31 -2.78 17.58
C LYS A 189 -27.06 -4.24 17.20
N PHE A 190 -27.58 -4.70 16.06
CA PHE A 190 -27.32 -6.05 15.53
C PHE A 190 -25.82 -6.28 15.35
N PHE A 191 -25.12 -5.36 14.68
CA PHE A 191 -23.67 -5.44 14.48
C PHE A 191 -22.89 -5.41 15.79
N ALA A 192 -23.26 -4.55 16.75
CA ALA A 192 -22.61 -4.53 18.05
C ALA A 192 -22.77 -5.85 18.81
N GLY A 193 -23.96 -6.47 18.75
CA GLY A 193 -24.24 -7.77 19.35
C GLY A 193 -23.42 -8.89 18.72
N MET A 194 -23.47 -9.03 17.39
CA MET A 194 -22.68 -10.03 16.66
C MET A 194 -21.18 -9.83 16.86
N ARG A 195 -20.69 -8.58 16.85
CA ARG A 195 -19.27 -8.27 17.11
C ARG A 195 -18.83 -8.72 18.50
N ASN A 196 -19.67 -8.51 19.51
CA ASN A 196 -19.36 -8.97 20.86
C ASN A 196 -19.29 -10.50 20.93
N GLN A 197 -20.20 -11.21 20.27
CA GLN A 197 -20.19 -12.67 20.23
C GLN A 197 -18.99 -13.20 19.43
N ALA A 198 -18.71 -12.64 18.26
CA ALA A 198 -17.54 -12.96 17.45
C ALA A 198 -16.24 -12.76 18.24
N ARG A 199 -16.11 -11.64 18.98
CA ARG A 199 -14.98 -11.40 19.88
C ARG A 199 -14.83 -12.49 20.94
N ARG A 200 -15.91 -12.81 21.67
CA ARG A 200 -15.88 -13.84 22.72
C ARG A 200 -15.52 -15.22 22.15
N VAL A 201 -16.03 -15.56 20.96
CA VAL A 201 -15.68 -16.80 20.24
C VAL A 201 -14.19 -16.81 19.89
N SER A 202 -13.65 -15.71 19.36
CA SER A 202 -12.23 -15.59 19.04
C SER A 202 -11.34 -15.65 20.28
N GLU A 203 -11.72 -15.01 21.39
CA GLU A 203 -11.01 -15.11 22.68
C GLU A 203 -10.98 -16.56 23.19
N LEU A 204 -12.11 -17.27 23.14
CA LEU A 204 -12.18 -18.69 23.50
C LEU A 204 -11.30 -19.55 22.59
N TYR A 205 -11.27 -19.28 21.29
CA TYR A 205 -10.40 -19.98 20.35
C TYR A 205 -8.93 -19.76 20.72
N VAL A 206 -8.52 -18.51 20.97
CA VAL A 206 -7.15 -18.20 21.39
C VAL A 206 -6.79 -18.90 22.70
N GLN A 207 -7.68 -18.91 23.71
CA GLN A 207 -7.46 -19.65 24.95
C GLN A 207 -7.35 -21.17 24.74
N GLN A 208 -8.05 -21.75 23.75
CA GLN A 208 -7.84 -23.14 23.37
C GLN A 208 -6.45 -23.36 22.76
N ARG A 209 -5.98 -22.43 21.91
CA ARG A 209 -4.64 -22.50 21.30
C ARG A 209 -3.53 -22.30 22.34
N GLU A 210 -3.71 -21.40 23.29
CA GLU A 210 -2.78 -21.14 24.39
C GLU A 210 -2.64 -22.36 25.30
N ARG A 211 -3.76 -23.02 25.67
CA ARG A 211 -3.73 -24.29 26.42
C ARG A 211 -3.03 -25.44 25.68
N ALA A 212 -3.00 -25.37 24.35
CA ALA A 212 -2.28 -26.31 23.51
C ALA A 212 -0.83 -25.86 23.23
N GLU A 213 -0.38 -24.76 23.85
CA GLU A 213 0.96 -24.17 23.68
C GLU A 213 1.27 -23.76 22.22
N PHE A 214 0.26 -23.29 21.48
CA PHE A 214 0.38 -22.82 20.09
C PHE A 214 1.15 -23.78 19.16
N PRO A 215 0.68 -25.02 18.94
CA PRO A 215 1.49 -26.09 18.34
C PRO A 215 1.85 -25.90 16.86
N TRP A 216 1.36 -24.83 16.22
CA TRP A 216 1.64 -24.47 14.82
C TRP A 216 2.37 -23.14 14.69
N LEU A 217 2.68 -22.48 15.80
CA LEU A 217 3.46 -21.26 15.80
C LEU A 217 4.93 -21.71 15.80
N ASN A 218 5.58 -21.62 14.64
CA ASN A 218 7.01 -21.88 14.56
C ASN A 218 7.75 -20.76 15.33
N ASN A 219 8.35 -21.12 16.46
CA ASN A 219 9.14 -20.19 17.27
C ASN A 219 10.41 -19.69 16.54
N ASP A 220 10.80 -20.33 15.44
CA ASP A 220 11.96 -19.94 14.63
C ASP A 220 11.67 -18.79 13.64
N GLU A 221 10.40 -18.54 13.26
CA GLU A 221 10.02 -17.38 12.43
C GLU A 221 9.65 -16.14 13.26
N THR A 222 9.25 -16.36 14.51
CA THR A 222 8.96 -15.29 15.49
C THR A 222 10.16 -14.97 16.39
N GLY A 223 11.19 -15.81 16.36
CA GLY A 223 12.44 -15.70 17.08
C GLY A 223 13.44 -14.76 16.38
N ASP A 224 13.79 -13.70 17.10
CA ASP A 224 15.04 -12.94 16.94
C ASP A 224 15.20 -11.94 15.77
N THR A 225 14.14 -11.51 15.10
CA THR A 225 14.19 -10.21 14.37
C THR A 225 13.78 -9.02 15.25
N ARG A 226 13.08 -9.26 16.38
CA ARG A 226 12.75 -8.20 17.36
C ARG A 226 13.98 -7.62 18.07
N ASN A 227 15.09 -8.36 18.09
CA ASN A 227 16.38 -7.96 18.67
C ASN A 227 17.53 -7.85 17.65
N ALA A 228 17.30 -8.14 16.37
CA ALA A 228 18.28 -7.86 15.30
C ALA A 228 18.49 -6.34 15.06
N ALA A 229 17.83 -5.48 15.83
CA ALA A 229 18.18 -4.06 15.97
C ALA A 229 19.40 -3.80 16.89
N ARG A 230 20.13 -4.84 17.35
CA ARG A 230 21.30 -4.70 18.23
C ARG A 230 22.61 -5.23 17.71
N ASP A 231 22.67 -5.69 16.47
CA ASP A 231 23.95 -5.93 15.82
C ASP A 231 23.98 -5.21 14.48
N THR A 232 24.21 -3.89 14.53
CA THR A 232 24.91 -3.20 13.45
C THR A 232 26.35 -3.73 13.45
N GLY A 233 26.52 -5.01 13.15
CA GLY A 233 27.79 -5.59 12.78
C GLY A 233 28.15 -4.90 11.48
N GLY A 234 28.89 -3.79 11.60
CA GLY A 234 29.42 -3.06 10.47
C GLY A 234 30.23 -4.02 9.62
N VAL A 235 29.62 -4.56 8.58
CA VAL A 235 30.36 -5.04 7.42
C VAL A 235 30.81 -3.78 6.71
N THR A 236 31.85 -3.16 7.27
CA THR A 236 32.74 -2.28 6.52
C THR A 236 33.42 -3.17 5.49
N ALA A 237 32.73 -3.47 4.39
CA ALA A 237 33.45 -3.63 3.14
C ALA A 237 34.27 -2.34 3.01
N GLU A 238 35.59 -2.45 2.88
CA GLU A 238 36.48 -1.32 2.61
C GLU A 238 36.07 -0.71 1.26
N THR A 239 35.00 0.08 1.25
CA THR A 239 34.60 0.89 0.12
C THR A 239 35.58 2.04 0.02
N ALA A 240 36.05 2.30 -1.21
CA ALA A 240 36.98 3.37 -1.45
C ALA A 240 36.40 4.70 -0.91
N PRO A 241 37.18 5.49 -0.16
CA PRO A 241 36.67 6.72 0.43
C PRO A 241 36.20 7.67 -0.67
N VAL A 242 34.94 8.10 -0.57
CA VAL A 242 34.38 9.13 -1.45
C VAL A 242 34.93 10.48 -1.01
N THR A 243 35.70 11.15 -1.87
CA THR A 243 36.38 12.42 -1.54
C THR A 243 35.81 13.64 -2.28
N THR A 244 34.93 13.42 -3.25
CA THR A 244 34.25 14.48 -4.00
C THR A 244 32.74 14.38 -3.78
N PRO A 245 31.98 15.48 -3.94
CA PRO A 245 30.53 15.40 -3.94
C PRO A 245 30.01 14.38 -4.97
N GLN A 246 28.96 13.63 -4.60
CA GLN A 246 28.31 12.62 -5.43
C GLN A 246 26.79 12.76 -5.33
N SER A 247 26.04 12.16 -6.26
CA SER A 247 24.60 12.04 -6.10
C SER A 247 24.24 10.95 -5.10
N PHE A 248 23.20 11.17 -4.30
CA PHE A 248 22.57 10.17 -3.45
C PHE A 248 21.18 9.84 -3.96
N LEU A 249 20.84 8.56 -3.99
CA LEU A 249 19.55 8.02 -4.41
C LEU A 249 18.96 7.17 -3.28
N LEU A 250 17.68 7.37 -3.00
CA LEU A 250 16.86 6.46 -2.20
C LEU A 250 15.58 6.14 -2.98
N GLU A 251 15.35 4.88 -3.30
CA GLU A 251 14.08 4.34 -3.78
C GLU A 251 13.47 3.46 -2.68
N VAL A 252 12.20 3.70 -2.37
CA VAL A 252 11.38 2.92 -1.46
C VAL A 252 10.29 2.25 -2.28
N GLY A 253 10.39 0.95 -2.48
CA GLY A 253 9.51 0.19 -3.35
C GLY A 253 8.51 -0.67 -2.60
N SER A 254 7.24 -0.58 -2.97
CA SER A 254 6.13 -1.27 -2.31
C SER A 254 5.18 -1.94 -3.30
N GLU A 255 4.22 -2.69 -2.77
CA GLU A 255 2.96 -2.95 -3.47
C GLU A 255 2.20 -1.61 -3.72
N GLU A 256 1.20 -1.63 -4.61
CA GLU A 256 0.55 -0.45 -5.17
C GLU A 256 -0.05 0.49 -4.10
N LEU A 257 0.61 1.62 -3.86
CA LEU A 257 0.18 2.69 -2.99
C LEU A 257 -1.07 3.38 -3.54
N PRO A 258 -1.99 3.80 -2.65
CA PRO A 258 -3.04 4.74 -2.99
C PRO A 258 -2.51 6.06 -3.58
N PRO A 259 -3.25 6.71 -4.50
CA PRO A 259 -2.85 7.99 -5.08
C PRO A 259 -2.48 9.06 -4.05
N HIS A 260 -3.26 9.19 -2.98
CA HIS A 260 -3.02 10.17 -1.92
C HIS A 260 -1.74 9.86 -1.13
N ASP A 261 -1.45 8.58 -0.85
CA ASP A 261 -0.22 8.17 -0.17
C ASP A 261 1.03 8.40 -1.05
N VAL A 262 0.91 8.35 -2.38
CA VAL A 262 2.02 8.74 -3.27
C VAL A 262 2.37 10.22 -3.07
N VAL A 263 1.37 11.10 -3.09
CA VAL A 263 1.56 12.55 -2.94
C VAL A 263 2.05 12.90 -1.53
N ASP A 264 1.45 12.32 -0.50
CA ASP A 264 1.84 12.51 0.90
C ASP A 264 3.27 12.01 1.13
N GLY A 265 3.62 10.87 0.53
CA GLY A 265 4.97 10.30 0.60
C GLY A 265 6.03 11.20 -0.03
N ILE A 266 5.78 11.72 -1.23
CA ILE A 266 6.68 12.67 -1.91
C ILE A 266 6.91 13.90 -1.03
N THR A 267 5.83 14.51 -0.54
CA THR A 267 5.88 15.73 0.27
C THR A 267 6.64 15.53 1.58
N GLN A 268 6.37 14.43 2.27
CA GLN A 268 7.04 14.11 3.54
C GLN A 268 8.51 13.77 3.36
N ILE A 269 8.86 12.98 2.35
CA ILE A 269 10.25 12.63 2.08
C ILE A 269 11.06 13.87 1.74
N GLU A 270 10.52 14.78 0.90
CA GLU A 270 11.21 16.02 0.55
C GLU A 270 11.49 16.88 1.78
N ALA A 271 10.47 17.16 2.59
CA ALA A 271 10.62 17.99 3.79
C ALA A 271 11.53 17.34 4.84
N ASN A 272 11.33 16.05 5.13
CA ASN A 272 12.08 15.35 6.18
C ASN A 272 13.54 15.12 5.77
N LEU A 273 13.80 14.76 4.51
CA LEU A 273 15.15 14.56 4.02
C LEU A 273 15.94 15.87 4.00
N ALA A 274 15.33 16.97 3.55
CA ALA A 274 15.97 18.29 3.60
C ALA A 274 16.35 18.68 5.03
N ASN A 275 15.44 18.49 5.99
CA ASN A 275 15.70 18.77 7.40
C ASN A 275 16.84 17.89 7.95
N LEU A 276 16.80 16.58 7.70
CA LEU A 276 17.80 15.64 8.18
C LEU A 276 19.19 15.91 7.59
N LEU A 277 19.28 16.26 6.29
CA LEU A 277 20.54 16.67 5.66
C LEU A 277 21.08 17.97 6.27
N GLY A 278 20.20 18.93 6.56
CA GLY A 278 20.56 20.16 7.25
C GLY A 278 21.06 19.94 8.68
N GLU A 279 20.37 19.10 9.46
CA GLU A 279 20.80 18.71 10.82
C GLU A 279 22.14 17.96 10.79
N ALA A 280 22.34 17.12 9.77
CA ALA A 280 23.61 16.44 9.52
C ALA A 280 24.71 17.36 8.95
N LYS A 281 24.41 18.63 8.63
CA LYS A 281 25.34 19.59 8.01
C LYS A 281 25.99 19.02 6.75
N LEU A 282 25.19 18.35 5.93
CA LEU A 282 25.58 17.85 4.61
C LEU A 282 25.07 18.82 3.55
N THR A 283 25.98 19.50 2.86
CA THR A 283 25.63 20.38 1.75
C THR A 283 25.34 19.57 0.49
N TYR A 284 24.46 20.09 -0.36
CA TYR A 284 24.07 19.49 -1.62
C TYR A 284 23.60 20.56 -2.61
N ASP A 285 23.62 20.26 -3.90
CA ASP A 285 23.26 21.20 -4.98
C ASP A 285 21.74 21.20 -5.26
N GLY A 286 21.10 20.05 -5.12
CA GLY A 286 19.67 19.90 -5.39
C GLY A 286 19.06 18.67 -4.72
N LEU A 287 17.77 18.77 -4.39
CA LEU A 287 16.94 17.67 -3.89
C LEU A 287 15.72 17.57 -4.80
N ARG A 288 15.49 16.38 -5.36
CA ARG A 288 14.30 16.05 -6.13
C ARG A 288 13.64 14.84 -5.52
N VAL A 289 12.34 14.93 -5.23
CA VAL A 289 11.53 13.81 -4.78
C VAL A 289 10.39 13.60 -5.76
N THR A 290 10.13 12.34 -6.11
CA THR A 290 9.10 11.97 -7.07
C THR A 290 8.65 10.52 -6.81
N GLY A 291 7.68 10.02 -7.57
CA GLY A 291 7.20 8.65 -7.33
C GLY A 291 6.09 8.20 -8.25
N THR A 292 5.70 6.95 -8.05
CA THR A 292 4.61 6.25 -8.71
C THR A 292 3.83 5.45 -7.65
N THR A 293 2.75 4.77 -8.05
CA THR A 293 2.04 3.84 -7.16
C THR A 293 2.95 2.76 -6.55
N ARG A 294 4.07 2.34 -7.17
CA ARG A 294 4.92 1.26 -6.62
C ARG A 294 6.26 1.72 -6.06
N ARG A 295 6.59 3.01 -6.16
CA ARG A 295 7.89 3.52 -5.71
C ARG A 295 7.87 5.01 -5.33
N LEU A 296 8.51 5.35 -4.23
CA LEU A 296 8.86 6.72 -3.87
C LEU A 296 10.38 6.89 -4.02
N VAL A 297 10.81 8.01 -4.60
CA VAL A 297 12.21 8.24 -4.98
C VAL A 297 12.67 9.60 -4.48
N ALA A 298 13.79 9.63 -3.76
CA ALA A 298 14.55 10.84 -3.49
C ALA A 298 15.90 10.77 -4.21
N HIS A 299 16.25 11.86 -4.89
CA HIS A 299 17.53 12.04 -5.57
C HIS A 299 18.15 13.37 -5.16
N VAL A 300 19.32 13.30 -4.51
CA VAL A 300 20.09 14.45 -4.04
C VAL A 300 21.33 14.58 -4.90
N THR A 301 21.53 15.70 -5.57
CA THR A 301 22.70 15.94 -6.42
C THR A 301 23.78 16.70 -5.68
N GLY A 302 25.05 16.39 -5.93
CA GLY A 302 26.19 17.12 -5.36
C GLY A 302 26.27 17.02 -3.83
N LEU A 303 25.80 15.92 -3.24
CA LEU A 303 25.85 15.70 -1.81
C LEU A 303 27.32 15.57 -1.36
N ALA A 304 27.70 16.40 -0.38
CA ALA A 304 29.05 16.47 0.14
C ALA A 304 29.56 15.10 0.62
N PRO A 305 30.86 14.80 0.48
CA PRO A 305 31.46 13.54 0.91
C PRO A 305 31.58 13.39 2.43
N ARG A 306 31.42 14.50 3.17
CA ARG A 306 31.59 14.56 4.62
C ARG A 306 30.75 15.69 5.19
N GLN A 307 30.32 15.52 6.44
CA GLN A 307 29.73 16.61 7.22
C GLN A 307 30.75 17.74 7.45
N GLU A 308 30.25 18.96 7.61
CA GLU A 308 31.08 20.09 8.04
C GLU A 308 31.60 19.88 9.47
N ASP A 309 32.81 20.37 9.74
CA ASP A 309 33.36 20.37 11.10
C ASP A 309 32.59 21.36 11.98
N GLU A 310 32.25 20.96 13.19
CA GLU A 310 31.54 21.81 14.14
C GLU A 310 32.47 22.33 15.22
N VAL A 311 32.36 23.62 15.51
CA VAL A 311 32.97 24.25 16.68
C VAL A 311 31.90 24.46 17.73
N VAL A 312 31.89 23.62 18.77
CA VAL A 312 30.96 23.76 19.91
C VAL A 312 31.63 24.61 20.98
N GLU A 313 31.03 25.77 21.25
CA GLU A 313 31.47 26.67 22.33
C GLU A 313 30.49 26.64 23.49
N LYS A 314 31.00 26.45 24.72
CA LYS A 314 30.21 26.59 25.95
C LYS A 314 30.87 27.59 26.86
N ARG A 315 30.08 28.56 27.33
CA ARG A 315 30.52 29.55 28.32
C ARG A 315 30.52 28.94 29.72
N GLY A 316 31.64 29.05 30.39
CA GLY A 316 31.88 28.63 31.75
C GLY A 316 31.83 29.78 32.76
N PRO A 317 32.45 29.61 33.94
CA PRO A 317 32.50 30.64 34.98
C PRO A 317 33.23 31.92 34.53
N ALA A 318 32.96 33.03 35.23
CA ALA A 318 33.71 34.27 35.06
C ALA A 318 35.20 34.07 35.42
N LEU A 319 36.08 34.86 34.83
CA LEU A 319 37.53 34.70 34.91
C LEU A 319 38.05 34.70 36.36
N ASP A 320 37.50 35.59 37.19
CA ASP A 320 37.80 35.76 38.62
C ASP A 320 37.35 34.58 39.50
N ARG A 321 36.44 33.75 38.98
CA ARG A 321 35.99 32.50 39.61
C ARG A 321 36.67 31.28 38.99
N ALA A 322 37.16 31.40 37.76
CA ALA A 322 37.82 30.32 37.02
C ALA A 322 39.29 30.17 37.43
N TYR A 323 39.99 31.28 37.72
CA TYR A 323 41.38 31.27 38.17
C TYR A 323 41.55 32.09 39.44
N ASP A 324 42.43 31.64 40.33
CA ASP A 324 42.74 32.35 41.58
C ASP A 324 43.73 33.50 41.37
N SER A 325 44.09 34.20 42.45
CA SER A 325 45.03 35.32 42.43
C SER A 325 46.47 34.95 42.02
N LEU A 326 46.79 33.66 41.95
CA LEU A 326 48.07 33.13 41.46
C LEU A 326 47.98 32.60 40.01
N GLY A 327 46.83 32.77 39.36
CA GLY A 327 46.56 32.29 38.02
C GLY A 327 46.34 30.77 37.93
N GLN A 328 46.15 30.08 39.06
CA GLN A 328 45.88 28.66 39.07
C GLN A 328 44.38 28.38 38.88
N PRO A 329 44.00 27.35 38.12
CA PRO A 329 42.61 27.02 37.90
C PRO A 329 41.93 26.61 39.22
N THR A 330 40.75 27.17 39.48
CA THR A 330 39.96 26.81 40.64
C THR A 330 39.18 25.52 40.41
N LYS A 331 38.60 24.95 41.47
CA LYS A 331 37.65 23.82 41.38
C LYS A 331 36.48 24.10 40.43
N ALA A 332 36.10 25.37 40.23
CA ALA A 332 35.03 25.75 39.31
C ALA A 332 35.48 25.59 37.85
N ALA A 333 36.71 26.00 37.50
CA ALA A 333 37.28 25.76 36.17
C ALA A 333 37.55 24.28 35.91
N GLU A 334 38.07 23.54 36.89
CA GLU A 334 38.30 22.09 36.80
C GLU A 334 36.99 21.31 36.62
N GLY A 335 35.96 21.65 37.39
CA GLY A 335 34.64 21.04 37.28
C GLY A 335 33.98 21.34 35.94
N PHE A 336 34.10 22.59 35.46
CA PHE A 336 33.60 22.98 34.14
C PHE A 336 34.34 22.24 33.02
N ALA A 337 35.67 22.24 33.01
CA ALA A 337 36.48 21.53 32.01
C ALA A 337 36.16 20.03 31.97
N ARG A 338 36.03 19.39 33.14
CA ARG A 338 35.65 17.98 33.27
C ARG A 338 34.24 17.70 32.77
N GLY A 339 33.26 18.53 33.12
CA GLY A 339 31.89 18.43 32.61
C GLY A 339 31.81 18.65 31.10
N GLN A 340 32.75 19.42 30.56
CA GLN A 340 32.94 19.58 29.13
C GLN A 340 33.96 18.58 28.56
N GLY A 341 34.49 17.59 29.27
CA GLY A 341 35.44 16.62 28.71
C GLY A 341 36.67 17.21 27.99
N VAL A 342 37.12 18.41 28.37
CA VAL A 342 38.34 19.06 27.86
C VAL A 342 39.33 19.26 29.01
N ALA A 343 40.62 19.33 28.69
CA ALA A 343 41.62 19.69 29.70
C ALA A 343 41.52 21.18 30.07
N VAL A 344 41.83 21.51 31.33
CA VAL A 344 41.66 22.87 31.87
C VAL A 344 42.56 23.90 31.15
N ASP A 345 43.72 23.47 30.68
CA ASP A 345 44.66 24.26 29.89
C ASP A 345 44.21 24.50 28.43
N LYS A 346 43.11 23.86 28.00
CA LYS A 346 42.45 24.07 26.71
C LYS A 346 41.24 25.01 26.79
N LEU A 347 40.94 25.56 27.97
CA LEU A 347 39.90 26.58 28.11
C LEU A 347 40.39 27.91 27.52
N GLU A 348 39.55 28.56 26.74
CA GLU A 348 39.83 29.88 26.16
C GLU A 348 39.20 30.97 27.02
N VAL A 349 39.89 32.10 27.21
CA VAL A 349 39.36 33.25 27.95
C VAL A 349 38.88 34.32 26.96
N ARG A 350 37.61 34.69 27.05
CA ARG A 350 37.01 35.78 26.25
C ARG A 350 36.01 36.57 27.11
N ASP A 351 35.97 37.89 26.96
CA ASP A 351 34.98 38.77 27.61
C ASP A 351 34.78 38.52 29.12
N ASN A 352 35.88 38.25 29.83
CA ASN A 352 35.89 37.95 31.27
C ASN A 352 35.20 36.63 31.69
N TYR A 353 35.06 35.66 30.78
CA TYR A 353 34.61 34.29 31.04
C TYR A 353 35.56 33.27 30.42
N VAL A 354 35.60 32.05 30.98
CA VAL A 354 36.22 30.90 30.32
C VAL A 354 35.23 30.21 29.39
N TYR A 355 35.71 29.71 28.26
CA TYR A 355 34.96 28.97 27.26
C TYR A 355 35.64 27.62 27.01
N SER A 356 34.84 26.57 26.84
CA SER A 356 35.33 25.34 26.23
C SER A 356 35.02 25.38 24.73
N VAL A 357 36.06 25.26 23.90
CA VAL A 357 35.92 25.17 22.45
C VAL A 357 36.25 23.75 22.02
N LYS A 358 35.28 23.02 21.49
CA LYS A 358 35.48 21.68 20.94
C LYS A 358 35.32 21.72 19.43
N ARG A 359 36.32 21.20 18.73
CA ARG A 359 36.18 20.88 17.30
C ARG A 359 35.71 19.44 17.19
N VAL A 360 34.51 19.25 16.68
CA VAL A 360 33.95 17.95 16.34
C VAL A 360 34.19 17.76 14.85
N ALA A 361 35.02 16.79 14.48
CA ALA A 361 35.24 16.46 13.09
C ALA A 361 33.97 15.86 12.50
N GLY A 362 33.51 16.38 11.36
CA GLY A 362 32.37 15.82 10.63
C GLY A 362 32.65 14.39 10.15
N ARG A 363 31.62 13.53 10.16
CA ARG A 363 31.73 12.13 9.72
C ARG A 363 31.64 12.02 8.19
N PRO A 364 32.29 11.02 7.56
CA PRO A 364 32.05 10.68 6.16
C PRO A 364 30.57 10.43 5.88
N THR A 365 30.08 10.92 4.75
CA THR A 365 28.66 10.81 4.38
C THR A 365 28.19 9.36 4.29
N VAL A 366 29.06 8.46 3.82
CA VAL A 366 28.81 7.01 3.78
C VAL A 366 28.51 6.39 5.15
N GLU A 367 29.01 6.98 6.24
CA GLU A 367 28.72 6.52 7.61
C GLU A 367 27.43 7.12 8.16
N VAL A 368 27.00 8.28 7.64
CA VAL A 368 25.84 9.03 8.13
C VAL A 368 24.55 8.61 7.42
N LEU A 369 24.63 8.32 6.12
CA LEU A 369 23.46 8.00 5.30
C LEU A 369 22.64 6.80 5.81
N PRO A 370 23.21 5.69 6.32
CA PRO A 370 22.41 4.57 6.87
C PRO A 370 21.50 5.00 8.04
N GLU A 371 22.06 5.75 8.99
CA GLU A 371 21.32 6.29 10.14
C GLU A 371 20.25 7.28 9.70
N LEU A 372 20.60 8.15 8.73
CA LEU A 372 19.71 9.14 8.16
C LEU A 372 18.51 8.50 7.44
N CYS A 373 18.76 7.49 6.59
CA CYS A 373 17.71 6.76 5.88
C CYS A 373 16.76 6.05 6.84
N THR A 374 17.30 5.40 7.87
CA THR A 374 16.49 4.72 8.89
C THR A 374 15.61 5.73 9.64
N THR A 375 16.17 6.88 10.00
CA THR A 375 15.45 7.97 10.67
C THR A 375 14.35 8.55 9.77
N LEU A 376 14.67 8.78 8.49
CA LEU A 376 13.72 9.29 7.49
C LEU A 376 12.50 8.38 7.36
N LEU A 377 12.71 7.07 7.11
CA LEU A 377 11.61 6.13 6.88
C LEU A 377 10.77 5.90 8.14
N THR A 378 11.41 5.87 9.32
CA THR A 378 10.71 5.77 10.62
C THR A 378 9.94 7.06 10.96
N GLY A 379 10.35 8.20 10.39
CA GLY A 379 9.73 9.50 10.56
C GLY A 379 8.47 9.72 9.73
N LEU A 380 8.20 8.89 8.71
CA LEU A 380 7.01 9.03 7.85
C LEU A 380 5.72 8.77 8.64
N ARG A 381 4.67 9.52 8.30
CA ARG A 381 3.35 9.45 8.95
C ARG A 381 2.28 9.28 7.88
N TRP A 382 1.36 8.37 8.14
CA TRP A 382 0.36 7.96 7.17
C TRP A 382 -1.03 8.00 7.79
N SER A 383 -2.05 8.25 6.97
CA SER A 383 -3.45 8.30 7.40
C SER A 383 -3.92 6.92 7.91
N LYS A 384 -3.53 5.86 7.18
CA LYS A 384 -3.71 4.46 7.53
C LYS A 384 -2.43 3.70 7.27
N THR A 385 -2.18 2.68 8.10
CA THR A 385 -1.04 1.78 7.94
C THR A 385 -1.49 0.35 8.15
N MET A 386 -0.72 -0.58 7.59
CA MET A 386 -0.82 -2.00 7.86
C MET A 386 0.54 -2.57 8.26
N ARG A 387 0.50 -3.69 8.98
CA ARG A 387 1.62 -4.61 9.16
C ARG A 387 1.44 -5.75 8.18
N TRP A 388 2.53 -6.32 7.68
CA TRP A 388 2.49 -7.46 6.75
C TRP A 388 3.50 -8.55 7.10
N ASN A 389 4.56 -8.22 7.83
CA ASN A 389 5.60 -9.16 8.23
C ASN A 389 5.92 -9.06 9.74
N SER A 390 6.88 -9.86 10.18
CA SER A 390 7.31 -9.97 11.58
C SER A 390 7.99 -8.71 12.14
N SER A 391 8.39 -7.75 11.30
CA SER A 391 8.98 -6.48 11.75
C SER A 391 8.00 -5.60 12.54
N ASN A 392 6.69 -5.83 12.36
CA ASN A 392 5.60 -5.04 12.95
C ASN A 392 5.65 -3.53 12.63
N VAL A 393 6.46 -3.11 11.66
CA VAL A 393 6.47 -1.73 11.15
C VAL A 393 5.14 -1.48 10.42
N GLY A 394 4.56 -0.30 10.67
CA GLY A 394 3.39 0.17 9.94
C GLY A 394 3.79 0.97 8.70
N TYR A 395 3.24 0.60 7.55
CA TYR A 395 3.41 1.32 6.27
C TYR A 395 2.09 1.24 5.47
N PRO A 396 1.81 2.14 4.51
CA PRO A 396 0.52 2.13 3.81
C PRO A 396 0.22 0.83 3.08
N ARG A 397 1.24 0.25 2.43
CA ARG A 397 1.19 -1.03 1.70
C ARG A 397 2.50 -1.78 1.92
N PRO A 398 2.58 -3.11 1.76
CA PRO A 398 3.80 -3.87 2.01
C PRO A 398 5.01 -3.33 1.26
N LEU A 399 6.07 -2.99 1.98
CA LEU A 399 7.36 -2.62 1.39
C LEU A 399 8.09 -3.89 0.95
N ARG A 400 8.67 -3.84 -0.26
CA ARG A 400 9.18 -5.00 -0.99
C ARG A 400 10.63 -4.88 -1.47
N TRP A 401 11.15 -3.67 -1.67
CA TRP A 401 12.58 -3.43 -1.96
C TRP A 401 13.01 -2.02 -1.57
N ILE A 402 14.32 -1.83 -1.37
CA ILE A 402 14.94 -0.52 -1.16
C ILE A 402 16.18 -0.43 -2.06
N VAL A 403 16.29 0.65 -2.84
CA VAL A 403 17.55 1.00 -3.51
C VAL A 403 18.15 2.19 -2.80
N ALA A 404 19.41 2.11 -2.39
CA ALA A 404 20.10 3.23 -1.74
C ALA A 404 21.54 3.31 -2.21
N LEU A 405 21.88 4.37 -2.94
CA LEU A 405 23.19 4.54 -3.58
C LEU A 405 23.77 5.93 -3.29
N TYR A 406 25.06 6.02 -2.98
CA TYR A 406 25.84 7.26 -2.96
C TYR A 406 26.95 7.15 -4.01
N GLY A 407 26.77 7.84 -5.14
CA GLY A 407 27.49 7.53 -6.37
C GLY A 407 27.10 6.14 -6.88
N ASP A 408 28.07 5.25 -7.01
CA ASP A 408 27.92 3.83 -7.34
C ASP A 408 27.98 2.89 -6.11
N GLN A 409 28.16 3.45 -4.91
CA GLN A 409 28.29 2.68 -3.68
C GLN A 409 26.92 2.47 -3.03
N VAL A 410 26.61 1.23 -2.67
CA VAL A 410 25.42 0.92 -1.86
C VAL A 410 25.56 1.56 -0.48
N VAL A 411 24.48 2.19 -0.01
CA VAL A 411 24.31 2.66 1.36
C VAL A 411 23.60 1.55 2.13
N PRO A 412 24.30 0.73 2.94
CA PRO A 412 23.72 -0.43 3.58
C PRO A 412 22.90 -0.04 4.81
N PHE A 413 21.61 -0.34 4.80
CA PHE A 413 20.74 -0.27 5.96
C PHE A 413 19.57 -1.24 5.79
N HIS A 414 18.86 -1.51 6.89
CA HIS A 414 17.66 -2.35 6.87
C HIS A 414 16.48 -1.57 7.43
N TRP A 415 15.29 -1.75 6.86
CA TRP A 415 14.06 -1.18 7.38
C TRP A 415 12.86 -2.06 7.04
N ALA A 416 11.95 -2.27 8.00
CA ALA A 416 10.77 -3.15 7.86
C ALA A 416 11.08 -4.57 7.31
N ALA A 417 12.21 -5.14 7.74
CA ALA A 417 12.77 -6.42 7.26
C ALA A 417 13.16 -6.45 5.77
N VAL A 418 13.48 -5.30 5.19
CA VAL A 418 14.02 -5.17 3.84
C VAL A 418 15.38 -4.50 3.89
N GLU A 419 16.37 -5.11 3.23
CA GLU A 419 17.73 -4.61 3.10
C GLU A 419 17.83 -3.70 1.87
N SER A 420 18.60 -2.61 1.99
CA SER A 420 18.91 -1.74 0.86
C SER A 420 19.94 -2.37 -0.08
N GLY A 421 19.81 -2.09 -1.38
CA GLY A 421 20.74 -2.58 -2.38
C GLY A 421 20.81 -1.69 -3.62
N ALA A 422 21.23 -2.31 -4.74
CA ALA A 422 21.38 -1.68 -6.05
C ALA A 422 20.41 -2.26 -7.10
N VAL A 423 19.36 -2.97 -6.67
CA VAL A 423 18.43 -3.68 -7.56
C VAL A 423 17.01 -3.17 -7.34
N SER A 424 16.38 -2.70 -8.41
CA SER A 424 14.99 -2.25 -8.43
C SER A 424 14.08 -3.26 -9.14
N ARG A 425 12.77 -3.13 -8.94
CA ARG A 425 11.76 -4.01 -9.56
C ARG A 425 11.16 -3.40 -10.83
N SER A 426 11.01 -4.24 -11.85
CA SER A 426 10.35 -3.89 -13.11
C SER A 426 8.82 -3.70 -12.91
N PRO A 427 8.14 -2.99 -13.83
CA PRO A 427 6.69 -2.83 -13.78
C PRO A 427 5.95 -4.12 -14.10
N ARG A 428 4.68 -4.22 -13.66
CA ARG A 428 3.84 -5.43 -13.79
C ARG A 428 3.69 -5.94 -15.23
N PHE A 429 3.65 -5.04 -16.21
CA PHE A 429 3.55 -5.43 -17.62
C PHE A 429 4.84 -6.07 -18.17
N VAL A 430 6.00 -5.81 -17.56
CA VAL A 430 7.26 -6.52 -17.88
C VAL A 430 7.22 -7.93 -17.28
N ASP A 431 6.75 -8.08 -16.04
CA ASP A 431 6.55 -9.39 -15.41
C ASP A 431 5.59 -10.26 -16.24
N ALA A 432 4.49 -9.67 -16.71
CA ALA A 432 3.49 -10.34 -17.53
C ALA A 432 4.08 -10.86 -18.86
N ALA A 433 4.90 -10.04 -19.52
CA ALA A 433 5.56 -10.40 -20.79
C ALA A 433 6.73 -11.37 -20.61
N ALA A 434 7.26 -11.50 -19.39
CA ALA A 434 8.37 -12.38 -19.08
C ALA A 434 7.91 -13.84 -18.88
N THR A 435 8.82 -14.78 -19.16
CA THR A 435 8.62 -16.20 -18.85
C THR A 435 9.18 -16.47 -17.45
N LEU A 436 8.39 -16.13 -16.44
CA LEU A 436 8.72 -16.28 -15.02
C LEU A 436 7.98 -17.47 -14.41
N ALA A 437 8.56 -18.10 -13.38
CA ALA A 437 7.84 -19.06 -12.57
C ALA A 437 6.78 -18.36 -11.68
N PRO A 438 5.73 -19.05 -11.22
CA PRO A 438 4.73 -18.45 -10.33
C PRO A 438 5.38 -17.86 -9.08
N GLY A 439 5.05 -16.60 -8.76
CA GLY A 439 5.62 -15.87 -7.63
C GLY A 439 6.94 -15.13 -7.90
N GLU A 440 7.54 -15.31 -9.08
CA GLU A 440 8.73 -14.53 -9.49
C GLU A 440 8.33 -13.17 -10.09
N PHE A 441 9.28 -12.24 -10.09
CA PHE A 441 9.16 -10.90 -10.65
C PHE A 441 10.47 -10.48 -11.32
N ALA A 442 10.39 -9.64 -12.34
CA ALA A 442 11.56 -9.11 -13.01
C ALA A 442 12.20 -7.96 -12.23
N THR A 443 13.53 -7.89 -12.31
CA THR A 443 14.34 -6.87 -11.65
C THR A 443 15.38 -6.31 -12.61
N PHE A 444 15.89 -5.12 -12.30
CA PHE A 444 16.99 -4.52 -13.03
C PHE A 444 17.98 -3.85 -12.06
N ALA A 445 19.26 -3.89 -12.42
CA ALA A 445 20.32 -3.26 -11.63
C ALA A 445 20.35 -1.74 -11.90
N VAL A 446 20.66 -0.99 -10.85
CA VAL A 446 20.94 0.45 -10.88
C VAL A 446 22.43 0.62 -10.61
N ALA A 447 23.20 1.01 -11.63
CA ALA A 447 24.66 1.04 -11.55
C ALA A 447 25.18 2.19 -10.66
N SER A 448 24.47 3.30 -10.63
CA SER A 448 24.76 4.47 -9.81
C SER A 448 23.51 5.33 -9.61
N ALA A 449 23.54 6.21 -8.60
CA ALA A 449 22.52 7.21 -8.35
C ALA A 449 22.16 8.02 -9.61
N ASP A 450 23.17 8.49 -10.36
CA ASP A 450 22.97 9.28 -11.59
C ASP A 450 22.33 8.48 -12.73
N SER A 451 22.54 7.16 -12.78
CA SER A 451 21.99 6.30 -13.83
C SER A 451 20.52 5.92 -13.62
N TYR A 452 19.97 6.17 -12.43
CA TYR A 452 18.68 5.65 -11.99
C TYR A 452 17.53 5.98 -12.93
N PHE A 453 17.33 7.26 -13.25
CA PHE A 453 16.21 7.70 -14.08
C PHE A 453 16.27 7.07 -15.48
N THR A 454 17.47 6.91 -16.05
CA THR A 454 17.66 6.21 -17.32
C THR A 454 17.35 4.72 -17.20
N ALA A 455 17.78 4.06 -16.13
CA ALA A 455 17.53 2.64 -15.90
C ALA A 455 16.03 2.34 -15.74
N VAL A 456 15.31 3.18 -14.99
CA VAL A 456 13.85 3.06 -14.79
C VAL A 456 13.09 3.35 -16.09
N ALA A 457 13.47 4.39 -16.83
CA ALA A 457 12.86 4.72 -18.13
C ALA A 457 13.06 3.59 -19.16
N ALA A 458 14.19 2.88 -19.12
CA ALA A 458 14.44 1.72 -19.97
C ALA A 458 13.45 0.56 -19.72
N GLN A 459 12.89 0.47 -18.51
CA GLN A 459 11.79 -0.47 -18.19
C GLN A 459 10.41 0.03 -18.65
N GLY A 460 10.34 1.24 -19.22
CA GLY A 460 9.08 1.84 -19.68
C GLY A 460 8.31 2.62 -18.62
N VAL A 461 8.91 2.88 -17.45
CA VAL A 461 8.28 3.63 -16.37
C VAL A 461 8.57 5.13 -16.52
N VAL A 462 7.53 5.96 -16.48
CA VAL A 462 7.65 7.42 -16.36
C VAL A 462 7.64 7.75 -14.87
N VAL A 463 8.80 7.70 -14.22
CA VAL A 463 8.89 7.80 -12.75
C VAL A 463 8.59 9.21 -12.24
N ASP A 464 8.90 10.24 -13.02
CA ASP A 464 8.64 11.61 -12.60
C ASP A 464 7.15 11.94 -12.67
N ARG A 465 6.56 12.30 -11.53
CA ARG A 465 5.13 12.60 -11.43
C ARG A 465 4.70 13.77 -12.33
N ALA A 466 5.49 14.84 -12.44
CA ALA A 466 5.12 16.01 -13.24
C ALA A 466 5.16 15.70 -14.73
N GLU A 467 6.21 14.99 -15.19
CA GLU A 467 6.32 14.47 -16.56
C GLU A 467 5.16 13.52 -16.87
N ARG A 468 4.89 12.56 -15.97
CA ARG A 468 3.80 11.59 -16.12
C ARG A 468 2.45 12.30 -16.22
N ARG A 469 2.16 13.26 -15.34
CA ARG A 469 0.93 14.06 -15.36
C ARG A 469 0.74 14.79 -16.69
N ALA A 470 1.79 15.42 -17.21
CA ALA A 470 1.75 16.11 -18.49
C ALA A 470 1.47 15.12 -19.64
N SER A 471 2.14 13.96 -19.64
CA SER A 471 1.94 12.92 -20.66
C SER A 471 0.52 12.34 -20.64
N VAL A 472 -0.07 12.14 -19.45
CA VAL A 472 -1.46 11.68 -19.30
C VAL A 472 -2.42 12.71 -19.87
N ALA A 473 -2.25 13.99 -19.51
CA ALA A 473 -3.10 15.07 -20.01
C ALA A 473 -3.06 15.19 -21.54
N GLU A 474 -1.86 15.14 -22.13
CA GLU A 474 -1.68 15.19 -23.58
C GLU A 474 -2.32 13.98 -24.27
N ALA A 475 -2.07 12.77 -23.75
CA ALA A 475 -2.63 11.54 -24.31
C ALA A 475 -4.16 11.52 -24.24
N VAL A 476 -4.75 11.94 -23.11
CA VAL A 476 -6.20 12.03 -22.93
C VAL A 476 -6.81 13.04 -23.91
N ALA A 477 -6.22 14.23 -24.02
CA ALA A 477 -6.69 15.25 -24.95
C ALA A 477 -6.61 14.78 -26.42
N ALA A 478 -5.51 14.13 -26.80
CA ALA A 478 -5.31 13.60 -28.15
C ALA A 478 -6.34 12.52 -28.49
N VAL A 479 -6.61 11.58 -27.57
CA VAL A 479 -7.60 10.52 -27.77
C VAL A 479 -9.01 11.10 -27.86
N ALA A 480 -9.39 12.05 -27.01
CA ALA A 480 -10.70 12.71 -27.10
C ALA A 480 -10.87 13.48 -28.42
N ALA A 481 -9.83 14.18 -28.88
CA ALA A 481 -9.84 14.92 -30.14
C ALA A 481 -10.02 14.00 -31.36
N SER A 482 -9.61 12.73 -31.28
CA SER A 482 -9.76 11.75 -32.38
C SER A 482 -11.22 11.49 -32.77
N VAL A 483 -12.16 11.70 -31.84
CA VAL A 483 -13.62 11.63 -32.08
C VAL A 483 -14.28 13.01 -32.17
N GLY A 484 -13.47 14.07 -32.30
CA GLY A 484 -13.94 15.46 -32.37
C GLY A 484 -14.56 15.97 -31.08
N GLY A 485 -14.16 15.40 -29.93
CA GLY A 485 -14.60 15.82 -28.61
C GLY A 485 -13.45 16.33 -27.73
N THR A 486 -13.80 16.75 -26.52
CA THR A 486 -12.88 17.18 -25.46
C THR A 486 -13.30 16.57 -24.13
N THR A 487 -12.38 16.45 -23.19
CA THR A 487 -12.70 16.05 -21.82
C THR A 487 -12.94 17.29 -20.96
N PRO A 488 -13.89 17.25 -20.00
CA PRO A 488 -14.03 18.32 -19.03
C PRO A 488 -12.74 18.50 -18.24
N ASP A 489 -12.41 19.73 -17.88
CA ASP A 489 -11.27 20.01 -17.01
C ASP A 489 -11.55 19.44 -15.62
N ASP A 490 -10.72 18.49 -15.20
CA ASP A 490 -10.78 17.84 -13.90
C ASP A 490 -9.36 17.52 -13.41
N PRO A 491 -8.72 18.46 -12.70
CA PRO A 491 -7.38 18.25 -12.18
C PRO A 491 -7.32 17.13 -11.14
N ASP A 492 -8.39 16.90 -10.37
CA ASP A 492 -8.40 15.88 -9.32
C ASP A 492 -8.40 14.48 -9.92
N LEU A 493 -9.24 14.24 -10.95
CA LEU A 493 -9.23 12.98 -11.68
C LEU A 493 -7.92 12.76 -12.44
N LEU A 494 -7.36 13.81 -13.04
CA LEU A 494 -6.08 13.73 -13.73
C LEU A 494 -4.94 13.34 -12.76
N ASP A 495 -4.92 13.93 -11.57
CA ASP A 495 -3.97 13.61 -10.52
C ASP A 495 -4.16 12.17 -10.01
N GLU A 496 -5.40 11.76 -9.72
CA GLU A 496 -5.72 10.39 -9.28
C GLU A 496 -5.23 9.36 -10.32
N VAL A 497 -5.57 9.54 -11.61
CA VAL A 497 -5.14 8.63 -12.68
C VAL A 497 -3.62 8.64 -12.86
N THR A 498 -2.98 9.81 -12.74
CA THR A 498 -1.51 9.93 -12.82
C THR A 498 -0.83 9.11 -11.74
N ASP A 499 -1.39 9.07 -10.54
CA ASP A 499 -0.80 8.38 -9.39
C ASP A 499 -1.23 6.90 -9.29
N LEU A 500 -2.19 6.45 -10.10
CA LEU A 500 -2.56 5.04 -10.28
C LEU A 500 -1.69 4.26 -11.27
N VAL A 501 -0.87 4.96 -12.07
CA VAL A 501 -0.10 4.34 -13.18
C VAL A 501 1.39 4.68 -13.12
N GLU A 502 2.22 3.79 -13.66
CA GLU A 502 3.66 4.00 -13.87
C GLU A 502 4.00 4.22 -15.36
N ALA A 503 3.20 3.65 -16.26
CA ALA A 503 3.37 3.74 -17.72
C ALA A 503 2.01 4.00 -18.39
N PRO A 504 1.60 5.25 -18.57
CA PRO A 504 0.26 5.57 -19.04
C PRO A 504 0.08 5.29 -20.53
N GLN A 505 -1.01 4.62 -20.89
CA GLN A 505 -1.52 4.53 -22.27
C GLN A 505 -3.01 4.91 -22.29
N ALA A 506 -3.34 6.01 -22.97
CA ALA A 506 -4.73 6.43 -23.16
C ALA A 506 -5.43 5.60 -24.25
N LEU A 507 -6.67 5.19 -23.99
CA LEU A 507 -7.49 4.33 -24.83
C LEU A 507 -8.89 4.93 -24.98
N LEU A 508 -9.42 4.90 -26.20
CA LEU A 508 -10.79 5.34 -26.49
C LEU A 508 -11.76 4.19 -26.20
N GLY A 509 -12.59 4.36 -25.18
CA GLY A 509 -13.72 3.49 -24.91
C GLY A 509 -15.03 4.04 -25.49
N SER A 510 -16.00 3.15 -25.69
CA SER A 510 -17.35 3.52 -26.13
C SER A 510 -18.40 2.75 -25.35
N PHE A 511 -19.61 3.29 -25.26
CA PHE A 511 -20.77 2.62 -24.66
C PHE A 511 -22.00 2.77 -25.56
N GLU A 512 -23.05 1.98 -25.33
CA GLU A 512 -24.23 2.02 -26.20
C GLU A 512 -24.95 3.37 -26.12
N GLU A 513 -25.29 3.95 -27.27
CA GLU A 513 -25.96 5.27 -27.37
C GLU A 513 -27.27 5.36 -26.57
N LYS A 514 -27.96 4.23 -26.37
CA LYS A 514 -29.19 4.17 -25.57
C LYS A 514 -29.00 4.72 -24.14
N TYR A 515 -27.78 4.63 -23.59
CA TYR A 515 -27.49 5.16 -22.26
C TYR A 515 -27.40 6.69 -22.23
N LEU A 516 -27.26 7.37 -23.37
CA LEU A 516 -27.36 8.83 -23.44
C LEU A 516 -28.76 9.36 -23.09
N ALA A 517 -29.76 8.48 -23.03
CA ALA A 517 -31.08 8.81 -22.48
C ALA A 517 -31.05 9.04 -20.95
N LEU A 518 -30.02 8.54 -20.25
CA LEU A 518 -29.81 8.80 -18.82
C LEU A 518 -29.29 10.23 -18.61
N PRO A 519 -29.57 10.85 -17.45
CA PRO A 519 -29.02 12.16 -17.14
C PRO A 519 -27.48 12.14 -17.16
N ALA A 520 -26.87 13.06 -17.92
CA ALA A 520 -25.41 13.15 -18.05
C ALA A 520 -24.64 13.16 -16.70
N PRO A 521 -25.11 13.83 -15.62
CA PRO A 521 -24.44 13.76 -14.32
C PRO A 521 -24.33 12.35 -13.73
N VAL A 522 -25.26 11.45 -14.06
CA VAL A 522 -25.21 10.05 -13.61
C VAL A 522 -24.11 9.31 -14.34
N LEU A 523 -24.05 9.40 -15.67
CA LEU A 523 -23.00 8.78 -16.49
C LEU A 523 -21.60 9.30 -16.12
N ILE A 524 -21.47 10.62 -16.02
CA ILE A 524 -20.23 11.28 -15.62
C ILE A 524 -19.81 10.84 -14.21
N GLY A 525 -20.77 10.75 -13.27
CA GLY A 525 -20.51 10.26 -11.93
C GLY A 525 -19.97 8.84 -11.90
N VAL A 526 -20.56 7.92 -12.69
CA VAL A 526 -20.12 6.53 -12.79
C VAL A 526 -18.73 6.42 -13.42
N MET A 527 -18.51 7.09 -14.55
CA MET A 527 -17.22 7.09 -15.26
C MET A 527 -16.09 7.61 -14.38
N LYS A 528 -16.31 8.73 -13.69
CA LYS A 528 -15.24 9.39 -12.93
C LYS A 528 -14.98 8.70 -11.59
N LYS A 529 -16.02 8.53 -10.77
CA LYS A 529 -15.86 8.08 -9.37
C LYS A 529 -15.57 6.60 -9.26
N HIS A 530 -16.22 5.78 -10.08
CA HIS A 530 -16.02 4.35 -10.04
C HIS A 530 -14.90 4.00 -11.00
N GLN A 531 -14.98 4.40 -12.26
CA GLN A 531 -14.09 3.84 -13.29
C GLN A 531 -12.80 4.62 -13.57
N ARG A 532 -12.67 5.84 -13.04
CA ARG A 532 -11.54 6.75 -13.31
C ARG A 532 -11.34 7.02 -14.81
N TYR A 533 -12.46 7.12 -15.53
CA TYR A 533 -12.50 7.45 -16.95
C TYR A 533 -12.83 8.92 -17.17
N PHE A 534 -12.27 9.48 -18.24
CA PHE A 534 -12.55 10.85 -18.68
C PHE A 534 -13.71 10.83 -19.68
N PRO A 535 -14.89 11.41 -19.35
CA PRO A 535 -15.99 11.49 -20.30
C PRO A 535 -15.62 12.40 -21.47
N VAL A 536 -16.08 12.07 -22.69
CA VAL A 536 -15.84 12.89 -23.89
C VAL A 536 -17.09 13.67 -24.26
N LEU A 537 -16.95 14.99 -24.40
CA LEU A 537 -18.02 15.90 -24.77
C LEU A 537 -17.73 16.56 -26.11
N LYS A 538 -18.79 16.96 -26.82
CA LYS A 538 -18.71 17.84 -27.99
C LYS A 538 -19.71 18.97 -27.81
N ASP A 539 -19.24 20.22 -27.86
CA ASP A 539 -20.06 21.41 -27.67
C ASP A 539 -20.92 21.37 -26.38
N GLY A 540 -20.39 20.77 -25.31
CA GLY A 540 -21.08 20.60 -24.02
C GLY A 540 -22.05 19.42 -23.95
N GLN A 541 -22.23 18.66 -25.03
CA GLN A 541 -23.07 17.46 -25.07
C GLN A 541 -22.22 16.19 -24.92
N MET A 542 -22.73 15.21 -24.18
CA MET A 542 -22.03 13.94 -23.96
C MET A 542 -22.01 13.11 -25.25
N LEU A 543 -20.82 12.64 -25.66
CA LEU A 543 -20.67 11.63 -26.70
C LEU A 543 -20.75 10.22 -26.10
N PRO A 544 -21.04 9.15 -26.88
CA PRO A 544 -21.01 7.77 -26.39
C PRO A 544 -19.57 7.24 -26.21
N HIS A 545 -18.66 8.10 -25.76
CA HIS A 545 -17.22 7.85 -25.67
C HIS A 545 -16.65 8.31 -24.32
N PHE A 546 -15.59 7.63 -23.91
CA PHE A 546 -14.76 7.99 -22.76
C PHE A 546 -13.30 7.67 -23.07
N VAL A 547 -12.38 8.30 -22.34
CA VAL A 547 -10.96 7.96 -22.37
C VAL A 547 -10.61 7.25 -21.08
N ALA A 548 -10.00 6.07 -21.19
CA ALA A 548 -9.43 5.32 -20.07
C ALA A 548 -7.89 5.32 -20.21
N VAL A 549 -7.16 5.27 -19.10
CA VAL A 549 -5.68 5.27 -19.12
C VAL A 549 -5.19 3.98 -18.50
N ALA A 550 -4.68 3.05 -19.31
CA ALA A 550 -4.10 1.76 -18.88
C ALA A 550 -2.69 1.95 -18.27
N ASN A 551 -2.27 1.01 -17.42
CA ASN A 551 -0.93 0.99 -16.83
C ASN A 551 0.01 0.06 -17.61
N ALA A 552 0.23 0.39 -18.88
CA ALA A 552 1.11 -0.33 -19.77
C ALA A 552 1.76 0.63 -20.76
N LYS A 553 3.05 0.43 -21.06
CA LYS A 553 3.76 1.24 -22.06
C LYS A 553 3.12 1.11 -23.45
N ALA A 554 2.79 -0.12 -23.83
CA ALA A 554 2.11 -0.44 -25.08
C ALA A 554 1.44 -1.81 -24.92
N LEU A 555 0.12 -1.80 -24.78
CA LEU A 555 -0.69 -3.02 -24.76
C LEU A 555 -0.56 -3.76 -26.09
N ALA A 556 -0.34 -5.08 -26.00
CA ALA A 556 -0.34 -5.94 -27.18
C ALA A 556 -1.75 -6.11 -27.78
N HIS A 557 -2.79 -5.98 -26.95
CA HIS A 557 -4.19 -6.18 -27.31
C HIS A 557 -5.09 -5.07 -26.78
N PRO A 558 -4.93 -3.82 -27.26
CA PRO A 558 -5.69 -2.67 -26.75
C PRO A 558 -7.20 -2.81 -27.01
N ASP A 559 -7.61 -3.54 -28.04
CA ASP A 559 -9.00 -3.85 -28.39
C ASP A 559 -9.71 -4.69 -27.32
N VAL A 560 -9.01 -5.66 -26.72
CA VAL A 560 -9.54 -6.50 -25.63
C VAL A 560 -9.78 -5.64 -24.40
N VAL A 561 -8.80 -4.82 -24.02
CA VAL A 561 -8.89 -3.93 -22.86
C VAL A 561 -10.03 -2.91 -23.04
N VAL A 562 -10.15 -2.30 -24.22
CA VAL A 562 -11.24 -1.38 -24.55
C VAL A 562 -12.61 -2.06 -24.45
N ALA A 563 -12.74 -3.30 -24.94
CA ALA A 563 -13.98 -4.05 -24.86
C ALA A 563 -14.37 -4.34 -23.40
N GLY A 564 -13.40 -4.66 -22.54
CA GLY A 564 -13.62 -4.83 -21.10
C GLY A 564 -14.09 -3.54 -20.44
N TYR A 565 -13.41 -2.40 -20.67
CA TYR A 565 -13.84 -1.11 -20.12
C TYR A 565 -15.26 -0.72 -20.55
N ALA A 566 -15.59 -0.95 -21.82
CA ALA A 566 -16.93 -0.75 -22.36
C ALA A 566 -17.97 -1.70 -21.73
N GLY A 567 -17.54 -2.89 -21.30
CA GLY A 567 -18.34 -3.88 -20.59
C GLY A 567 -18.92 -3.37 -19.27
N VAL A 568 -18.19 -2.47 -18.60
CA VAL A 568 -18.55 -1.95 -17.27
C VAL A 568 -19.52 -0.77 -17.34
N ILE A 569 -19.55 -0.05 -18.47
CA ILE A 569 -20.50 1.05 -18.72
C ILE A 569 -21.71 0.50 -19.48
N ARG A 570 -22.60 -0.18 -18.76
CA ARG A 570 -23.85 -0.75 -19.26
C ARG A 570 -24.97 -0.57 -18.24
#